data_AF-A0A0J6GL84-F1
#
_entry.id   AF-A0A0J6GL84-F1
#
_cell.length_a   1.000
_cell.length_b   1.000
_cell.length_c   1.000
_cell.angle_alpha   90.00
_cell.angle_beta   90.00
_cell.angle_gamma   90.00
#
_symmetry.space_group_name_H-M   'P 1'
#
loop_
_entity.id
_entity.type
_entity.pdbx_description
1 polymer ?
#
loop_
_entity_poly.entity_id
_entity_poly.type
_entity_poly.pdbx_seq_one_letter_code
_entity_poly.pdbx_strand_id
1 'polypeptide(L)'
;MEIVVVVIAVVIGLFVFSMSRGKKAVRAYVYLASRSDGASEVEANLIASRIDTHRAGQLNDAMLMFNRQCYNGKQLAMISDARLDGFNG
;
A
#
# COMPACT_ATOMS: atom_id res chain seq x y z
N MET A 1 15.75 22.42 24.65
CA MET A 1 14.63 22.81 23.76
C MET A 1 14.88 22.34 22.33
N GLU A 2 16.02 22.63 21.72
CA GLU A 2 16.33 22.22 20.32
C GLU A 2 16.29 20.70 20.09
N ILE A 3 16.92 19.90 20.97
CA ILE A 3 16.93 18.43 20.84
C ILE A 3 15.49 17.85 20.87
N VAL A 4 14.61 18.41 21.70
CA VAL A 4 13.21 17.95 21.81
C VAL A 4 12.45 18.24 20.51
N VAL A 5 12.65 19.41 19.91
CA VAL A 5 12.04 19.78 18.62
C VAL A 5 12.51 18.85 17.50
N VAL A 6 13.81 18.54 17.46
CA VAL A 6 14.37 17.61 16.47
C VAL A 6 13.77 16.20 16.62
N VAL A 7 13.67 15.69 17.85
CA VAL A 7 13.08 14.37 18.09
C VAL A 7 11.62 14.32 17.63
N ILE A 8 10.81 15.33 17.96
CA ILE A 8 9.41 15.41 17.52
C ILE A 8 9.31 15.41 15.98
N ALA A 9 10.14 16.21 15.31
CA ALA A 9 10.15 16.27 13.85
C ALA A 9 10.49 14.91 13.21
N VAL A 10 11.48 14.19 13.76
CA VAL A 10 11.86 12.85 13.28
C VAL A 10 10.72 11.85 13.45
N VAL A 11 10.07 11.83 14.62
CA VAL A 11 8.95 10.91 14.90
C VAL A 11 7.78 11.17 13.95
N ILE A 12 7.40 12.43 13.74
CA ILE A 12 6.35 12.80 12.79
C ILE A 12 6.74 12.36 11.37
N GLY A 13 7.98 12.60 10.96
CA GLY A 13 8.49 12.18 9.65
C GLY A 13 8.40 10.68 9.43
N LEU A 14 8.83 9.88 10.41
CA LEU A 14 8.74 8.42 10.35
C LEU A 14 7.29 7.92 10.31
N PHE A 15 6.40 8.57 11.04
CA PHE A 15 4.97 8.24 11.06
C PHE A 15 4.33 8.48 9.68
N VAL A 16 4.52 9.67 9.10
CA VAL A 16 3.99 10.00 7.76
C VAL A 16 4.57 9.08 6.69
N PHE A 17 5.87 8.80 6.76
CA PHE A 17 6.54 7.87 5.85
C PHE A 17 5.95 6.46 5.92
N SER A 18 5.71 5.95 7.14
CA SER A 18 5.15 4.62 7.35
C SER A 18 3.71 4.52 6.83
N MET A 19 2.88 5.54 7.07
CA MET A 19 1.51 5.62 6.53
C MET A 19 1.49 5.61 5.01
N SER A 20 2.38 6.38 4.37
CA SER A 20 2.49 6.43 2.91
C SER A 20 2.87 5.07 2.32
N ARG A 21 3.81 4.36 2.95
CA ARG A 21 4.21 3.00 2.53
C ARG A 21 3.09 1.97 2.71
N GLY A 22 2.39 2.00 3.83
CA GLY A 22 1.27 1.09 4.10
C GLY A 22 0.15 1.29 3.07
N LYS A 23 -0.24 2.55 2.82
CA LYS A 23 -1.23 2.90 1.80
C LYS A 23 -0.85 2.37 0.42
N LYS A 24 0.41 2.52 0.02
CA LYS A 24 0.91 1.99 -1.26
C LYS A 24 0.80 0.47 -1.36
N ALA A 25 1.19 -0.26 -0.32
CA ALA A 25 1.07 -1.72 -0.29
C ALA A 25 -0.39 -2.16 -0.42
N VAL A 26 -1.31 -1.49 0.28
CA VAL A 26 -2.74 -1.80 0.19
C VAL A 26 -3.30 -1.48 -1.20
N ARG A 27 -2.90 -0.37 -1.81
CA ARG A 27 -3.31 -0.03 -3.19
C ARG A 27 -2.85 -1.07 -4.20
N ALA A 28 -1.60 -1.54 -4.09
CA ALA A 28 -1.10 -2.62 -4.94
C ALA A 28 -1.88 -3.92 -4.74
N TYR A 29 -2.22 -4.27 -3.50
CA TYR A 29 -3.09 -5.40 -3.20
C TYR A 29 -4.48 -5.26 -3.85
N VAL A 30 -5.15 -4.13 -3.66
CA VAL A 30 -6.49 -3.89 -4.22
C VAL A 30 -6.45 -3.94 -5.76
N TYR A 31 -5.41 -3.38 -6.37
CA TYR A 31 -5.18 -3.48 -7.80
C TYR A 31 -5.11 -4.95 -8.26
N LEU A 32 -4.23 -5.76 -7.65
CA LEU A 32 -4.07 -7.17 -8.00
C LEU A 32 -5.33 -8.00 -7.76
N ALA A 33 -6.05 -7.73 -6.67
CA ALA A 33 -7.33 -8.38 -6.39
C ALA A 33 -8.37 -8.05 -7.47
N SER A 34 -8.52 -6.77 -7.83
CA SER A 34 -9.44 -6.37 -8.91
C SER A 34 -9.05 -6.98 -10.26
N ARG A 35 -7.76 -7.05 -10.58
CA ARG A 35 -7.27 -7.73 -11.80
C ARG A 35 -7.61 -9.22 -11.80
N SER A 36 -7.50 -9.88 -10.65
CA SER A 36 -7.87 -11.28 -10.47
C SER A 36 -9.38 -11.52 -10.63
N ASP A 37 -10.20 -10.54 -10.25
CA ASP A 37 -11.66 -10.55 -10.44
C ASP A 37 -12.08 -10.20 -11.89
N GLY A 38 -11.13 -9.98 -12.79
CA GLY A 38 -11.37 -9.73 -14.22
C GLY A 38 -11.49 -8.25 -14.60
N ALA A 39 -11.21 -7.31 -13.69
CA ALA A 39 -11.20 -5.89 -14.02
C ALA A 39 -10.09 -5.57 -15.03
N SER A 40 -10.35 -4.59 -15.90
CA SER A 40 -9.31 -4.05 -16.78
C SER A 40 -8.23 -3.32 -15.98
N GLU A 41 -7.04 -3.15 -16.57
CA GLU A 41 -5.93 -2.37 -15.95
C GLU A 41 -6.38 -0.97 -15.50
N VAL A 42 -7.14 -0.28 -16.36
CA VAL A 42 -7.65 1.07 -16.11
C VAL A 42 -8.62 1.08 -14.94
N GLU A 43 -9.55 0.13 -14.90
CA GLU A 43 -10.54 0.01 -13.83
C GLU A 43 -9.88 -0.35 -12.49
N ALA A 44 -8.96 -1.31 -12.48
CA ALA A 44 -8.23 -1.70 -11.29
C ALA A 44 -7.41 -0.52 -10.72
N ASN A 45 -6.77 0.27 -11.57
CA ASN A 45 -6.08 1.49 -11.16
C ASN A 45 -7.05 2.54 -10.61
N LEU A 46 -8.22 2.72 -11.22
CA LEU A 46 -9.25 3.63 -10.72
C LEU A 46 -9.71 3.22 -9.31
N ILE A 47 -9.97 1.93 -9.08
CA ILE A 47 -10.36 1.40 -7.77
C ILE A 47 -9.23 1.63 -6.75
N ALA A 48 -8.00 1.23 -7.08
CA ALA A 48 -6.86 1.40 -6.20
C ALA A 48 -6.60 2.87 -5.84
N SER A 49 -6.77 3.80 -6.79
CA SER A 49 -6.58 5.24 -6.56
C SER A 49 -7.51 5.82 -5.48
N ARG A 50 -8.70 5.23 -5.30
CA ARG A 50 -9.73 5.64 -4.32
C ARG A 50 -9.46 5.16 -2.90
N ILE A 51 -8.40 4.38 -2.68
CA ILE A 51 -7.98 3.97 -1.34
C ILE A 51 -7.20 5.13 -0.72
N ASP A 52 -7.79 5.78 0.27
CA ASP A 52 -7.13 6.75 1.13
C ASP A 52 -6.42 6.05 2.31
N THR A 53 -5.84 6.83 3.23
CA THR A 53 -5.11 6.23 4.36
C THR A 53 -6.04 5.56 5.37
N HIS A 54 -7.28 6.03 5.50
CA HIS A 54 -8.26 5.44 6.41
C HIS A 54 -8.71 4.06 5.91
N ARG A 55 -9.11 3.97 4.64
CA ARG A 55 -9.44 2.71 3.95
C ARG A 55 -8.24 1.78 3.89
N ALA A 56 -7.03 2.32 3.73
CA ALA A 56 -5.82 1.51 3.79
C ALA A 56 -5.68 0.81 5.14
N GLY A 57 -5.98 1.50 6.25
CA GLY A 57 -6.01 0.89 7.58
C GLY A 57 -7.02 -0.26 7.68
N GLN A 58 -8.22 -0.08 7.14
CA GLN A 58 -9.28 -1.11 7.16
C GLN A 58 -8.94 -2.36 6.34
N LEU A 59 -8.22 -2.19 5.22
CA LEU A 59 -7.85 -3.27 4.31
C LEU A 59 -6.45 -3.86 4.59
N ASN A 60 -5.74 -3.32 5.58
CA ASN A 60 -4.36 -3.69 5.86
C ASN A 60 -4.22 -5.17 6.22
N ASP A 61 -5.12 -5.71 7.03
CA ASP A 61 -5.05 -7.12 7.45
C ASP A 61 -5.27 -8.08 6.28
N ALA A 62 -6.23 -7.76 5.40
CA ALA A 62 -6.47 -8.53 4.18
C ALA A 62 -5.24 -8.49 3.25
N MET A 63 -4.65 -7.31 3.06
CA MET A 63 -3.39 -7.16 2.31
C MET A 63 -2.26 -7.98 2.94
N LEU A 64 -2.11 -7.96 4.27
CA LEU A 64 -1.07 -8.72 4.96
C LEU A 64 -1.26 -10.23 4.82
N MET A 65 -2.50 -10.72 4.91
CA MET A 65 -2.82 -12.13 4.69
C MET A 65 -2.47 -12.55 3.26
N PHE A 66 -2.93 -11.80 2.26
CA PHE A 66 -2.62 -12.05 0.85
C PHE A 66 -1.12 -12.02 0.59
N ASN A 67 -0.42 -10.99 1.08
CA ASN A 67 1.02 -10.85 0.93
C ASN A 67 1.80 -12.00 1.59
N ARG A 68 1.34 -12.52 2.74
CA ARG A 68 1.94 -13.69 3.39
C ARG A 68 1.75 -14.96 2.55
N GLN A 69 0.55 -15.17 2.01
CA GLN A 69 0.21 -16.36 1.24
C GLN A 69 0.86 -16.40 -0.15
N CYS A 70 0.86 -15.27 -0.87
CA CYS A 70 1.30 -15.21 -2.26
C CYS A 70 2.75 -14.73 -2.42
N TYR A 71 3.27 -13.96 -1.47
CA TYR A 71 4.59 -13.31 -1.60
C TYR A 71 5.50 -13.56 -0.39
N ASN A 72 5.18 -14.54 0.48
CA ASN A 72 5.96 -14.85 1.69
C ASN A 72 6.21 -13.64 2.60
N GLY A 73 5.23 -12.72 2.66
CA GLY A 73 5.32 -11.50 3.46
C GLY A 73 6.12 -10.37 2.82
N LYS A 74 6.69 -10.57 1.63
CA LYS A 74 7.55 -9.58 0.95
C LYS A 74 6.70 -8.56 0.19
N GLN A 75 6.24 -7.51 0.88
CA GLN A 75 5.40 -6.45 0.29
C GLN A 75 6.01 -5.80 -0.95
N LEU A 76 7.34 -5.65 -1.00
CA LEU A 76 8.02 -5.08 -2.16
C LEU A 76 7.90 -5.97 -3.40
N ALA A 77 7.88 -7.29 -3.24
CA ALA A 77 7.67 -8.22 -4.34
C ALA A 77 6.24 -8.09 -4.89
N MET A 78 5.24 -8.03 -4.00
CA MET A 78 3.84 -7.78 -4.38
C MET A 78 3.67 -6.45 -5.12
N ILE A 79 4.26 -5.37 -4.62
CA ILE A 79 4.21 -4.05 -5.28
C ILE A 79 4.91 -4.10 -6.65
N SER A 80 6.04 -4.83 -6.75
CA SER A 80 6.74 -5.00 -8.02
C SER A 80 5.89 -5.75 -9.03
N ASP A 81 5.23 -6.82 -8.60
CA ASP A 81 4.35 -7.62 -9.45
C ASP A 81 3.17 -6.79 -9.97
N ALA A 82 2.50 -6.05 -9.07
CA ALA A 82 1.46 -5.10 -9.46
C ALA A 82 1.95 -4.08 -10.51
N ARG A 83 3.18 -3.56 -10.34
CA ARG A 83 3.77 -2.61 -11.29
C ARG A 83 4.09 -3.22 -12.65
N LEU A 84 4.49 -4.49 -12.69
CA LEU A 84 4.73 -5.20 -13.94
C LEU A 84 3.43 -5.44 -14.72
N ASP A 85 2.29 -5.58 -14.02
CA ASP A 85 0.97 -5.72 -14.65
C ASP A 85 0.33 -4.39 -15.07
N GLY A 86 0.76 -3.23 -14.54
CA GLY A 86 0.24 -1.91 -14.94
C GLY A 86 -0.21 -1.00 -13.80
N PHE A 87 0.12 -1.31 -12.55
CA PHE A 87 -0.23 -0.48 -11.40
C PHE A 87 0.51 0.87 -11.36
N ASN A 88 -0.26 1.96 -11.25
CA ASN A 88 0.24 3.34 -11.35
C ASN A 88 0.52 4.05 -10.00
N GLY A 89 0.46 3.36 -8.85
CA GLY A 89 0.57 4.00 -7.52
C GLY A 89 1.54 3.38 -6.52
#